data_AF-X1VTQ3-F1
#
_entry.id   AF-X1VTQ3-F1
#
_cell.length_a   1.000
_cell.length_b   1.000
_cell.length_c   1.000
_cell.angle_alpha   90.00
_cell.angle_beta   90.00
_cell.angle_gamma   90.00
#
_symmetry.space_group_name_H-M   'P 1'
#
loop_
_entity.id
_entity.type
_entity.pdbx_description
1 polymer ?
#
loop_
_entity_poly.entity_id
_entity_poly.type
_entity_poly.pdbx_seq_one_letter_code
_entity_poly.pdbx_strand_id
1 'polypeptide(L)'
;MEKCYSGDFPPFPVIEIGFGEKNKNLDTVRYIYDKLIELEVDRSCFILGIGGGVVCDIVGFVASTYMRGLDFGFVSTSLLSQVDASIGGKNGVNYQGFKNMIGIIRQPAFVLC
;
A
#
# COMPACT_ATOMS: atom_id res chain seq x y z
N MET A 1 -10.16 -9.86 4.39
CA MET A 1 -9.42 -11.09 4.02
C MET A 1 -9.64 -12.24 5.02
N GLU A 2 -10.30 -12.00 6.15
CA GLU A 2 -10.52 -12.99 7.24
C GLU A 2 -11.13 -14.35 6.86
N LYS A 3 -11.84 -14.48 5.73
CA LYS A 3 -12.66 -15.68 5.48
C LYS A 3 -12.11 -16.73 4.52
N CYS A 4 -11.08 -16.46 3.71
CA CYS A 4 -10.64 -17.43 2.68
C CYS A 4 -9.15 -17.82 2.71
N TYR A 5 -8.25 -16.93 3.13
CA TYR A 5 -6.79 -17.15 3.02
C TYR A 5 -6.03 -16.86 4.32
N SER A 6 -6.74 -16.62 5.43
CA SER A 6 -6.13 -16.30 6.72
C SER A 6 -5.24 -17.43 7.26
N GLY A 7 -5.48 -18.68 6.85
CA GLY A 7 -4.63 -19.83 7.19
C GLY A 7 -3.39 -20.00 6.30
N ASP A 8 -3.36 -19.38 5.12
CA ASP A 8 -2.28 -19.53 4.14
C ASP A 8 -1.24 -18.40 4.22
N PHE A 9 -1.61 -17.27 4.84
CA PHE A 9 -0.69 -16.17 5.04
C PHE A 9 0.18 -16.40 6.28
N PRO A 10 1.50 -16.14 6.17
CA PRO A 10 2.38 -16.17 7.33
C PRO A 10 1.90 -15.22 8.43
N PRO A 11 2.21 -15.48 9.72
CA PRO A 11 1.65 -14.79 10.88
C PRO A 11 2.26 -13.39 11.07
N PHE A 12 2.14 -12.53 10.05
CA PHE A 12 2.54 -11.14 10.10
C PHE A 12 1.34 -10.25 10.43
N PRO A 13 1.56 -9.07 11.04
CA PRO A 13 0.50 -8.09 11.22
C PRO A 13 -0.14 -7.71 9.89
N VAL A 14 -1.47 -7.68 9.86
CA VAL A 14 -2.25 -7.29 8.68
C VAL A 14 -3.01 -6.01 8.97
N ILE A 15 -2.89 -5.03 8.06
CA ILE A 15 -3.67 -3.79 8.10
C ILE A 15 -4.65 -3.84 6.93
N GLU A 16 -5.92 -4.03 7.23
CA GLU A 16 -6.97 -3.99 6.21
C GLU A 16 -7.37 -2.54 5.92
N ILE A 17 -7.51 -2.21 4.64
CA ILE A 17 -8.12 -0.97 4.17
C ILE A 17 -9.44 -1.25 3.47
N GLY A 18 -10.35 -0.28 3.48
CA GLY A 18 -11.64 -0.41 2.82
C GLY A 18 -11.52 -0.60 1.30
N PHE A 19 -12.60 -1.09 0.69
CA PHE A 19 -12.64 -1.35 -0.76
C PHE A 19 -12.91 -0.09 -1.59
N GLY A 20 -12.20 0.01 -2.71
CA GLY A 20 -12.45 0.97 -3.78
C GLY A 20 -11.78 2.35 -3.59
N GLU A 21 -11.91 3.17 -4.63
CA GLU A 21 -11.23 4.46 -4.80
C GLU A 21 -11.51 5.47 -3.68
N LYS A 22 -12.65 5.34 -2.98
CA LYS A 22 -13.02 6.22 -1.86
C LYS A 22 -12.00 6.19 -0.72
N ASN A 23 -11.23 5.11 -0.57
CA ASN A 23 -10.19 4.96 0.46
C ASN A 23 -8.82 5.44 -0.03
N LYS A 24 -8.71 5.91 -1.28
CA LYS A 24 -7.47 6.43 -1.84
C LYS A 24 -7.27 7.88 -1.43
N ASN A 25 -7.14 8.15 -0.14
CA ASN A 25 -7.07 9.49 0.43
C ASN A 25 -6.10 9.56 1.62
N LEU A 26 -5.84 10.76 2.12
CA LEU A 26 -4.92 10.99 3.24
C LEU A 26 -5.44 10.46 4.59
N ASP A 27 -6.75 10.29 4.78
CA ASP A 27 -7.29 9.72 6.01
C ASP A 27 -6.95 8.23 6.13
N THR A 28 -7.00 7.49 5.02
CA THR A 28 -6.53 6.10 4.97
C THR A 28 -5.02 6.00 5.18
N VAL A 29 -4.24 6.93 4.63
CA VAL A 29 -2.79 7.00 4.90
C VAL A 29 -2.52 7.24 6.38
N ARG A 30 -3.23 8.20 7.00
CA ARG A 30 -3.13 8.49 8.43
C ARG A 30 -3.46 7.25 9.27
N TYR A 31 -4.56 6.57 8.96
CA TYR A 31 -4.93 5.33 9.64
C TYR A 31 -3.83 4.27 9.58
N ILE A 32 -3.19 4.10 8.42
CA ILE A 32 -2.08 3.15 8.28
C ILE A 32 -0.88 3.60 9.13
N TYR A 33 -0.52 4.90 9.14
CA TYR A 33 0.55 5.38 10.01
C TYR A 33 0.28 5.11 11.49
N ASP A 34 -0.95 5.36 11.96
CA ASP A 34 -1.33 5.10 13.35
C ASP A 34 -1.12 3.61 13.68
N LYS A 35 -1.47 2.70 12.75
CA LYS A 35 -1.23 1.26 12.90
C LYS A 35 0.24 0.85 12.84
N LEU A 36 1.04 1.46 11.97
CA LEU A 36 2.49 1.19 11.92
C LEU A 36 3.19 1.60 13.22
N ILE A 37 2.74 2.70 13.84
CA ILE A 37 3.25 3.15 15.16
C ILE A 37 2.83 2.17 16.26
N GLU A 38 1.56 1.74 16.28
CA GLU A 38 1.06 0.76 17.26
C GLU A 38 1.81 -0.59 17.17
N LEU A 39 2.22 -0.98 15.96
CA LEU A 39 2.98 -2.19 15.68
C LEU A 39 4.50 -2.02 15.86
N GLU A 40 4.96 -0.86 16.33
CA GLU A 40 6.38 -0.55 16.55
C GLU A 40 7.26 -0.76 15.29
N VAL A 41 6.71 -0.48 14.11
CA VAL A 41 7.42 -0.65 12.84
C VAL A 41 8.61 0.31 12.74
N ASP A 42 9.79 -0.25 12.45
CA ASP A 42 11.04 0.49 12.26
C ASP A 42 11.58 0.41 10.82
N ARG A 43 12.77 0.98 10.59
CA ARG A 43 13.41 1.08 9.26
C ARG A 43 13.82 -0.26 8.64
N SER A 44 13.97 -1.30 9.44
CA SER A 44 14.33 -2.65 8.97
C SER A 44 13.12 -3.45 8.49
N CYS A 45 11.90 -2.99 8.81
CA CYS A 45 10.68 -3.62 8.38
C CYS A 45 10.41 -3.44 6.88
N PHE A 46 9.62 -4.37 6.34
CA PHE A 46 9.19 -4.40 4.95
C PHE A 46 7.67 -4.30 4.88
N ILE A 47 7.14 -3.45 3.98
CA ILE A 47 5.69 -3.36 3.73
C ILE A 47 5.31 -4.12 2.46
N LEU A 48 4.44 -5.12 2.59
CA LEU A 48 3.89 -5.86 1.45
C LEU A 48 2.48 -5.37 1.12
N GLY A 49 2.29 -4.81 -0.08
CA GLY A 49 0.98 -4.42 -0.57
C GLY A 49 0.31 -5.55 -1.35
N ILE A 50 -0.84 -6.03 -0.89
CA ILE A 50 -1.58 -7.12 -1.54
C ILE A 50 -2.94 -6.58 -2.00
N GLY A 51 -3.12 -6.44 -3.31
CA GLY A 51 -4.38 -5.95 -3.85
C GLY A 51 -4.28 -5.40 -5.27
N GLY A 52 -5.32 -4.66 -5.66
CA GLY A 52 -5.37 -3.93 -6.92
C GLY A 52 -4.71 -2.55 -6.86
N GLY A 53 -4.93 -1.72 -7.89
CA GLY A 53 -4.21 -0.45 -8.06
C GLY A 53 -4.33 0.53 -6.88
N VAL A 54 -5.50 0.59 -6.23
CA VAL A 54 -5.70 1.42 -5.03
C VAL A 54 -4.75 1.03 -3.90
N VAL A 55 -4.53 -0.27 -3.70
CA VAL A 55 -3.60 -0.77 -2.68
C VAL A 55 -2.17 -0.43 -3.06
N CYS A 56 -1.77 -0.65 -4.32
CA CYS A 56 -0.43 -0.31 -4.81
C CYS A 56 -0.08 1.15 -4.53
N ASP A 57 -0.98 2.06 -4.90
CA ASP A 57 -0.81 3.50 -4.71
C ASP A 57 -0.68 3.90 -3.22
N ILE A 58 -1.59 3.43 -2.37
CA ILE A 58 -1.60 3.79 -0.95
C ILE A 58 -0.37 3.21 -0.26
N VAL A 59 -0.08 1.92 -0.48
CA VAL A 59 1.05 1.23 0.16
C VAL A 59 2.37 1.83 -0.29
N GLY A 60 2.55 2.06 -1.59
CA GLY A 60 3.76 2.69 -2.12
C GLY A 60 3.95 4.10 -1.57
N PHE A 61 2.87 4.89 -1.43
CA PHE A 61 2.93 6.21 -0.80
C PHE A 61 3.33 6.11 0.68
N VAL A 62 2.63 5.28 1.47
CA VAL A 62 2.89 5.06 2.90
C VAL A 62 4.32 4.61 3.13
N ALA A 63 4.77 3.55 2.43
CA ALA A 63 6.11 3.00 2.59
C ALA A 63 7.20 4.01 2.23
N SER A 64 6.94 4.92 1.30
CA SER A 64 7.91 5.93 0.88
C SER A 64 8.01 7.13 1.81
N THR A 65 6.96 7.38 2.58
CA THR A 65 6.83 8.59 3.41
C THR A 65 7.00 8.29 4.89
N TYR A 66 6.54 7.13 5.36
CA TYR A 66 6.75 6.67 6.73
C TYR A 66 8.25 6.49 7.00
N MET A 67 8.73 7.08 8.10
CA MET A 67 10.16 7.19 8.41
C MET A 67 11.03 7.67 7.24
N ARG A 68 10.48 8.43 6.27
CA ARG A 68 11.19 8.84 5.04
C ARG A 68 11.63 7.69 4.14
N GLY A 69 10.99 6.51 4.24
CA GLY A 69 11.23 5.37 3.38
C GLY A 69 11.49 4.07 4.14
N LEU A 70 10.65 3.08 3.88
CA LEU A 70 10.79 1.65 4.19
C LEU A 70 10.81 0.84 2.91
N ASP A 71 11.42 -0.34 2.90
CA ASP A 71 11.34 -1.21 1.73
C ASP A 71 9.92 -1.78 1.56
N PHE A 72 9.50 -1.95 0.30
CA PHE A 72 8.17 -2.42 -0.01
C PHE A 72 8.11 -3.17 -1.34
N GLY A 73 7.05 -3.94 -1.52
CA GLY A 73 6.77 -4.71 -2.73
C GLY A 73 5.28 -4.97 -2.89
N PHE A 74 4.90 -5.50 -4.04
CA PHE A 74 3.51 -5.73 -4.39
C PHE A 74 3.20 -7.17 -4.75
N VAL A 75 2.02 -7.64 -4.34
CA VAL A 75 1.31 -8.78 -4.90
C VAL A 75 0.05 -8.24 -5.57
N SER A 76 0.10 -8.13 -6.89
CA SER A 76 -0.94 -7.49 -7.69
C SER A 76 -2.10 -8.46 -7.97
N THR A 77 -3.28 -8.15 -7.45
CA THR A 77 -4.46 -9.05 -7.54
C THR A 77 -5.49 -8.61 -8.59
N SER A 78 -5.17 -7.60 -9.41
CA SER A 78 -6.04 -7.11 -10.48
C SER A 78 -5.27 -6.97 -11.77
N LEU A 79 -5.92 -7.24 -12.91
CA LEU A 79 -5.27 -7.11 -14.22
C LEU A 79 -4.68 -5.71 -14.44
N LEU A 80 -5.42 -4.66 -14.06
CA LEU A 80 -4.94 -3.29 -14.17
C LEU A 80 -3.70 -3.02 -13.31
N SER A 81 -3.63 -3.57 -12.09
CA SER A 81 -2.43 -3.39 -11.27
C SER A 81 -1.25 -4.17 -11.82
N GLN A 82 -1.46 -5.40 -12.29
CA GLN A 82 -0.42 -6.24 -12.87
C GLN A 82 0.27 -5.63 -14.09
N VAL A 83 -0.42 -4.82 -14.89
CA VAL A 83 0.11 -4.25 -16.14
C VAL A 83 0.45 -2.76 -16.08
N ASP A 84 0.03 -2.05 -15.02
CA ASP A 84 0.22 -0.59 -14.91
C ASP A 84 0.53 -0.17 -13.47
N ALA A 85 -0.43 -0.27 -12.54
CA ALA A 85 -0.31 0.40 -11.24
C ALA A 85 0.84 -0.10 -10.35
N SER A 86 1.27 -1.36 -10.44
CA SER A 86 2.43 -1.84 -9.68
C SER A 86 3.78 -1.55 -10.36
N ILE A 87 3.77 -0.96 -11.55
CA ILE A 87 4.96 -0.75 -12.39
C ILE A 87 5.26 0.76 -12.50
N GLY A 88 6.53 1.14 -12.49
CA GLY A 88 6.96 2.53 -12.71
C GLY A 88 6.97 3.40 -11.45
N GLY A 89 6.54 2.88 -10.30
CA GLY A 89 6.75 3.50 -8.99
C GLY A 89 5.95 4.78 -8.74
N LYS A 90 4.95 5.09 -9.57
CA LYS A 90 4.05 6.23 -9.37
C LYS A 90 3.01 5.83 -8.35
N ASN A 91 3.11 6.38 -7.15
CA ASN A 91 2.19 6.09 -6.05
C ASN A 91 1.56 7.39 -5.58
N GLY A 92 0.24 7.44 -5.44
CA GLY A 92 -0.43 8.66 -5.00
C GLY A 92 -1.81 8.48 -4.39
N VAL A 93 -2.28 9.54 -3.74
CA VAL A 93 -3.60 9.62 -3.13
C VAL A 93 -4.37 10.83 -3.64
N ASN A 94 -5.69 10.73 -3.53
CA ASN A 94 -6.60 11.78 -3.93
C ASN A 94 -6.65 12.86 -2.84
N TYR A 95 -6.82 14.12 -3.26
CA TYR A 95 -6.91 15.27 -2.37
C TYR A 95 -8.09 16.15 -2.78
N GLN A 96 -9.06 16.33 -1.88
CA GLN A 96 -10.23 17.21 -2.11
C GLN A 96 -10.94 17.00 -3.47
N GLY A 97 -11.09 15.74 -3.90
CA GLY A 97 -11.73 15.38 -5.17
C GLY A 97 -10.80 15.35 -6.39
N PHE A 98 -9.57 15.86 -6.27
CA PHE A 98 -8.53 15.75 -7.29
C PHE A 98 -7.82 14.41 -7.20
N LYS A 99 -7.82 13.66 -8.31
CA LYS A 99 -7.22 12.33 -8.38
C LYS A 99 -5.70 12.41 -8.45
N ASN A 100 -5.01 11.55 -7.70
CA ASN A 100 -3.56 11.36 -7.73
C ASN A 100 -2.74 12.67 -7.61
N MET A 101 -3.27 13.67 -6.89
CA MET A 101 -2.65 14.99 -6.81
C MET A 101 -1.45 15.02 -5.86
N ILE A 102 -1.47 14.15 -4.84
CA ILE A 102 -0.39 14.02 -3.86
C ILE A 102 0.24 12.65 -4.07
N GLY A 103 1.54 12.60 -4.31
CA GLY A 103 2.20 11.35 -4.62
C GLY A 103 3.72 11.42 -4.56
N ILE A 104 4.32 10.28 -4.85
CA ILE A 104 5.76 10.05 -4.87
C ILE A 104 6.11 9.18 -6.08
N ILE A 105 7.38 9.24 -6.49
CA ILE A 105 7.96 8.32 -7.46
C ILE A 105 9.02 7.48 -6.74
N ARG A 106 8.72 6.21 -6.46
CA ARG A 106 9.64 5.25 -5.87
C ARG A 106 9.31 3.84 -6.33
N GLN A 107 10.33 3.11 -6.77
CA GLN A 107 10.18 1.74 -7.24
C GLN A 107 9.97 0.77 -6.06
N PRO A 108 9.10 -0.23 -6.21
CA PRO A 108 9.06 -1.36 -5.29
C PRO A 108 10.33 -2.21 -5.45
N ALA A 109 10.67 -2.97 -4.42
CA ALA A 109 11.74 -3.97 -4.49
C ALA A 109 11.38 -5.14 -5.42
N PHE A 110 10.09 -5.50 -5.48
CA PHE A 110 9.57 -6.51 -6.38
C PHE A 110 8.07 -6.31 -6.66
N VAL A 111 7.61 -6.96 -7.73
CA VAL A 111 6.20 -7.11 -8.06
C VAL A 111 5.95 -8.59 -8.36
N LEU A 112 4.95 -9.18 -7.72
CA LEU A 112 4.43 -10.50 -8.02
C LEU A 112 3.03 -10.34 -8.63
N CYS A 113 2.82 -10.94 -9.81
CA CYS A 113 1.57 -10.89 -10.56
C CYS A 113 0.91 -12.26 -10.58
#